data_AF-A0A377BP78-F1
#
_entry.id   AF-A0A377BP78-F1
#
_cell.length_a   1.000
_cell.length_b   1.000
_cell.length_c   1.000
_cell.angle_alpha   90.00
_cell.angle_beta   90.00
_cell.angle_gamma   90.00
#
_symmetry.space_group_name_H-M   'P 1'
#
loop_
_entity.id
_entity.type
_entity.pdbx_description
1 polymer ?
#
loop_
_entity_poly.entity_id
_entity_poly.type
_entity_poly.pdbx_seq_one_letter_code
_entity_poly.pdbx_strand_id
1 'polypeptide(L)'
;MVKPLSAPTLAAVISQTNKRVLLIDCDMRKGYTHELLGTNNVNGLSEILIGQGDITTAAKPTSIAKFDLIPRGQVPQILLNC
;
A
#
# COMPACT_ATOMS: atom_id res chain seq x y z
N MET A 1 -6.83 -15.39 22.38
CA MET A 1 -7.45 -14.77 21.19
C MET A 1 -6.43 -14.82 20.06
N VAL A 2 -6.60 -15.68 19.05
CA VAL A 2 -5.69 -15.75 17.90
C VAL A 2 -6.12 -14.68 16.90
N LYS A 3 -5.25 -13.73 16.57
CA LYS A 3 -5.54 -12.70 15.57
C LYS A 3 -5.26 -13.31 14.18
N PRO A 4 -6.18 -13.23 13.20
CA PRO A 4 -5.91 -13.71 11.85
C PRO A 4 -4.72 -12.94 11.26
N LEU A 5 -3.95 -13.61 10.39
CA LEU A 5 -2.83 -13.00 9.69
C LEU A 5 -3.35 -11.84 8.83
N SER A 6 -2.85 -10.64 9.07
CA SER A 6 -3.17 -9.48 8.26
C SER A 6 -2.45 -9.56 6.91
N ALA A 7 -3.00 -8.93 5.87
CA ALA A 7 -2.40 -8.92 4.54
C ALA A 7 -0.93 -8.43 4.53
N PRO A 8 -0.54 -7.36 5.26
CA PRO A 8 0.86 -6.95 5.35
C PRO A 8 1.77 -8.00 5.99
N THR A 9 1.29 -8.69 7.04
CA THR A 9 2.07 -9.74 7.70
C THR A 9 2.24 -10.95 6.79
N LEU A 10 1.19 -11.37 6.08
CA LEU A 10 1.28 -12.47 5.12
C LEU A 10 2.23 -12.13 3.96
N ALA A 11 2.14 -10.92 3.40
CA ALA A 11 3.03 -10.45 2.34
C ALA A 11 4.50 -10.46 2.79
N ALA A 12 4.79 -10.02 4.01
CA ALA A 12 6.13 -10.06 4.60
C ALA A 12 6.67 -11.48 4.81
N VAL A 13 5.81 -12.46 5.10
CA VAL A 13 6.21 -13.87 5.20
C VAL A 13 6.49 -14.44 3.80
N ILE A 14 5.69 -14.09 2.79
CA ILE A 14 5.90 -14.54 1.42
C ILE A 14 7.20 -13.97 0.84
N SER A 15 7.54 -12.70 1.10
CA SER A 15 8.77 -12.09 0.57
C SER A 15 10.04 -12.79 1.09
N GLN A 16 10.01 -13.33 2.32
CA GLN A 16 11.10 -14.12 2.89
C GLN A 16 11.36 -15.43 2.14
N THR A 17 10.40 -15.92 1.34
CA THR A 17 10.59 -17.08 0.45
C THR A 17 11.31 -16.72 -0.86
N ASN A 18 12.02 -15.59 -0.88
CA ASN A 18 12.81 -15.08 -2.00
C ASN A 18 11.97 -14.62 -3.22
N LYS A 19 10.65 -14.49 -3.04
CA LYS A 19 9.70 -14.00 -4.05
C LYS A 19 9.60 -12.47 -3.99
N ARG A 20 9.37 -11.85 -5.15
CA ARG A 20 9.01 -10.42 -5.22
C ARG A 20 7.52 -10.29 -4.90
N VAL A 21 7.20 -9.47 -3.91
CA VAL A 21 5.84 -9.25 -3.43
C VAL A 21 5.52 -7.76 -3.52
N LEU A 22 4.34 -7.45 -4.04
CA LEU A 22 3.77 -6.11 -4.04
C LEU A 22 2.47 -6.14 -3.23
N LEU A 23 2.39 -5.31 -2.20
CA LEU A 23 1.13 -5.06 -1.48
C LEU A 23 0.52 -3.75 -1.98
N ILE A 24 -0.80 -3.75 -2.18
CA ILE A 24 -1.56 -2.56 -2.59
C ILE A 24 -2.56 -2.27 -1.49
N ASP A 25 -2.48 -1.08 -0.89
CA ASP A 25 -3.43 -0.66 0.15
C ASP A 25 -4.71 -0.10 -0.47
N CYS A 26 -5.70 -0.97 -0.63
CA CYS A 26 -7.01 -0.60 -1.14
C CYS A 26 -7.93 0.03 -0.08
N ASP A 27 -7.50 0.14 1.18
CA ASP A 27 -8.26 0.88 2.20
C ASP A 27 -7.92 2.37 2.14
N MET A 28 -8.53 3.05 1.16
CA MET A 28 -8.36 4.49 0.96
C MET A 28 -8.98 5.38 2.06
N ARG A 29 -9.69 4.79 3.04
CA ARG A 29 -10.34 5.55 4.14
C ARG A 29 -9.56 5.47 5.44
N LYS A 30 -9.20 4.27 5.87
CA LYS A 30 -8.51 4.02 7.15
C LYS A 30 -7.15 3.33 7.01
N GLY A 31 -6.67 3.09 5.79
CA GLY A 31 -5.37 2.45 5.55
C GLY A 31 -4.19 3.18 6.20
N TYR A 32 -3.39 2.45 6.96
CA TYR A 32 -2.19 2.91 7.67
C TYR A 32 -0.96 2.02 7.36
N THR A 33 -1.01 1.25 6.27
CA THR A 33 0.07 0.31 5.91
C THR A 33 1.39 0.99 5.63
N HIS A 34 1.37 2.25 5.15
CA HIS A 34 2.56 3.04 4.92
C HIS A 34 3.32 3.32 6.23
N GLU A 35 2.62 3.60 7.34
CA GLU A 35 3.21 3.75 8.67
C GLU A 35 3.78 2.40 9.16
N LEU A 36 3.01 1.33 8.98
CA LEU A 36 3.40 -0.03 9.41
C LEU A 36 4.69 -0.51 8.72
N LEU A 37 4.87 -0.17 7.44
CA LEU A 37 5.97 -0.65 6.59
C LEU A 37 7.08 0.40 6.39
N GLY A 38 6.99 1.54 7.08
CA GLY A 38 8.04 2.58 7.07
C GLY A 38 8.20 3.29 5.72
N THR A 39 7.09 3.55 5.03
CA THR A 39 7.07 4.25 3.73
C THR A 39 6.27 5.56 3.83
N ASN A 40 6.39 6.43 2.82
CA ASN A 40 5.57 7.64 2.74
C ASN A 40 4.25 7.38 1.99
N ASN A 41 3.23 8.23 2.21
CA ASN A 41 1.89 8.09 1.61
C ASN A 41 1.68 8.98 0.36
N VAL A 42 2.75 9.38 -0.34
CA VAL A 42 2.70 10.31 -1.50
C VAL A 42 2.55 9.54 -2.82
N ASN A 43 1.73 9.95 -3.79
CA ASN A 43 1.56 9.21 -5.06
C ASN A 43 1.19 7.73 -4.83
N GLY A 44 0.16 7.51 -4.02
CA GLY A 44 -0.40 6.18 -3.76
C GLY A 44 -1.52 5.81 -4.74
N LEU A 45 -2.31 4.82 -4.34
CA LEU A 45 -3.38 4.27 -5.14
C LEU A 45 -4.41 5.32 -5.56
N SER A 46 -4.79 6.24 -4.67
CA SER A 46 -5.77 7.28 -5.00
C SER A 46 -5.28 8.22 -6.10
N GLU A 47 -4.02 8.68 -6.06
CA GLU A 47 -3.46 9.53 -7.11
C GLU A 47 -3.36 8.82 -8.46
N ILE A 48 -3.03 7.52 -8.46
CA ILE A 48 -3.00 6.71 -9.69
C ILE A 48 -4.40 6.60 -10.29
N LEU A 49 -5.43 6.36 -9.47
CA LEU A 49 -6.80 6.17 -9.93
C LEU A 49 -7.40 7.45 -10.53
N ILE A 50 -6.98 8.64 -10.07
CA ILE A 50 -7.41 9.93 -10.62
C ILE A 50 -6.50 10.45 -11.75
N GLY A 51 -5.50 9.65 -12.18
CA GLY A 51 -4.58 10.00 -13.27
C GLY A 51 -3.52 11.04 -12.91
N GLN A 52 -3.28 11.30 -11.61
CA GLN A 52 -2.27 12.23 -11.12
C GLN A 52 -0.98 11.53 -10.65
N GLY A 53 -0.96 10.19 -10.60
CA GLY A 53 0.20 9.37 -10.28
C GLY A 53 0.60 8.46 -11.44
N ASP A 54 1.91 8.20 -11.58
CA ASP A 54 2.45 7.24 -12.54
C ASP A 54 2.56 5.85 -11.90
N ILE A 55 1.88 4.86 -12.48
CA ILE A 55 1.90 3.46 -12.03
C ILE A 55 3.31 2.86 -12.02
N THR A 56 4.20 3.32 -12.90
CA THR A 56 5.58 2.82 -12.99
C THR A 56 6.45 3.24 -11.81
N THR A 57 6.07 4.31 -11.10
CA THR A 57 6.79 4.87 -9.94
C THR A 57 6.02 4.70 -8.63
N ALA A 58 4.82 4.11 -8.68
CA ALA A 58 3.93 3.95 -7.54
C ALA A 58 4.41 2.92 -6.51
N ALA A 59 5.13 1.88 -6.96
CA ALA A 59 5.64 0.83 -6.09
C ALA A 59 6.82 1.37 -5.28
N LYS A 60 6.68 1.37 -3.95
CA LYS A 60 7.71 1.87 -3.03
C LYS A 60 8.39 0.73 -2.29
N PRO A 61 9.73 0.71 -2.24
CA PRO A 61 10.42 -0.25 -1.42
C PRO A 61 10.08 -0.03 0.05
N THR A 62 9.81 -1.12 0.75
CA THR A 62 9.65 -1.11 2.22
C THR A 62 10.99 -1.36 2.90
N SER A 63 11.01 -1.37 4.24
CA SER A 63 12.19 -1.83 5.00
C SER A 63 12.47 -3.33 4.84
N ILE A 64 11.57 -4.08 4.21
CA ILE A 64 11.69 -5.54 4.01
C ILE A 64 12.15 -5.80 2.58
N ALA A 65 13.21 -6.59 2.43
CA ALA A 65 13.74 -6.96 1.12
C ALA A 65 12.69 -7.69 0.26
N LYS A 66 12.67 -7.39 -1.05
CA LYS A 66 11.74 -7.97 -2.03
C LYS A 66 10.26 -7.72 -1.75
N PHE A 67 9.96 -6.73 -0.93
CA PHE A 67 8.61 -6.35 -0.57
C PHE A 67 8.37 -4.87 -0.83
N ASP A 68 7.52 -4.60 -1.82
CA ASP A 68 7.13 -3.26 -2.22
C ASP A 68 5.68 -2.97 -1.81
N LEU A 69 5.37 -1.69 -1.60
CA LEU A 69 4.05 -1.19 -1.22
C LEU A 69 3.60 -0.10 -2.21
N ILE A 70 2.37 -0.22 -2.71
CA ILE A 70 1.58 0.92 -3.20
C ILE A 70 0.69 1.36 -2.04
N PRO A 71 1.01 2.48 -1.37
CA PRO A 71 0.21 2.96 -0.26
C PRO A 71 -1.10 3.54 -0.78
N ARG A 72 -2.06 3.81 0.11
CA ARG A 72 -3.38 4.29 -0.31
C ARG A 72 -3.37 5.64 -1.03
N GLY A 73 -2.41 6.51 -0.73
CA GLY A 73 -2.40 7.90 -1.22
C GLY A 73 -3.21 8.84 -0.33
N GLN A 74 -3.44 10.07 -0.78
CA GLN A 74 -4.34 10.97 -0.07
C GLN A 74 -5.74 10.36 0.00
N VAL A 75 -6.40 10.49 1.16
CA VAL A 75 -7.78 10.04 1.32
C VAL A 75 -8.62 10.77 0.27
N PRO A 76 -9.28 10.05 -0.66
CA PRO A 76 -10.10 10.69 -1.68
C PRO A 76 -11.18 11.51 -0.99
N GLN A 77 -11.15 12.83 -1.19
CA GLN A 77 -12.27 13.68 -0.81
C GLN A 77 -13.37 13.42 -1.81
N ILE A 78 -14.28 12.51 -1.46
CA ILE A 78 -15.50 12.34 -2.24
C ILE A 78 -16.34 13.59 -1.98
N LEU A 79 -16.15 14.65 -2.79
CA LEU A 79 -17.24 15.56 -3.10
C LEU A 79 -18.24 14.73 -3.92
N LEU A 80 -19.09 14.00 -3.21
CA LEU A 80 -20.36 13.51 -3.72
C LEU A 80 -21.18 14.75 -4.08
N ASN A 81 -20.99 15.29 -5.28
CA ASN A 81 -22.06 15.98 -5.96
C ASN A 81 -22.94 14.89 -6.60
N CYS A 82 -23.72 14.21 -5.76
CA CYS A 82 -24.96 13.58 -6.17
C CYS A 82 -26.11 14.50 -5.77
#